data_AF-A0A2V9SM69-F1
#
_entry.id   AF-A0A2V9SM69-F1
#
_cell.length_a   1.000
_cell.length_b   1.000
_cell.length_c   1.000
_cell.angle_alpha   90.00
_cell.angle_beta   90.00
_cell.angle_gamma   90.00
#
_symmetry.space_group_name_H-M   'P 1'
#
loop_
_entity.id
_entity.type
_entity.pdbx_description
1 polymer ?
#
loop_
_entity_poly.entity_id
_entity_poly.type
_entity_poly.pdbx_seq_one_letter_code
_entity_poly.pdbx_strand_id
1 'polypeptide(L)'
;AFSLHSGPKLEEPDLEGCFFWGHTLTRAHAMEAGAFVLSACGYMTPGDLPPDFPLRETVNLDYAHGGSQIVAPLGIPLVSPTSGDTILYAECQADMIKVWKAIIDTVGHYARPDIVRLQYLKSAEPTLAEGAVEALEKKSPDELEAIAERQGLGRQELESAIERLAR
;
A
#
# COMPACT_ATOMS: atom_id res chain seq x y z
N ALA A 1 11.12 -4.83 20.61
CA ALA A 1 9.85 -4.61 19.89
C ALA A 1 8.85 -4.06 20.89
N PHE A 2 8.10 -3.02 20.55
CA PHE A 2 7.02 -2.51 21.37
C PHE A 2 5.91 -3.58 21.37
N SER A 3 5.66 -4.25 22.50
CA SER A 3 4.62 -5.29 22.59
C SER A 3 3.24 -4.62 22.59
N LEU A 4 2.69 -4.40 21.40
CA LEU A 4 1.40 -3.70 21.21
C LEU A 4 0.25 -4.30 22.04
N HIS A 5 0.28 -5.62 22.25
CA HIS A 5 -0.77 -6.38 22.93
C HIS A 5 -0.57 -6.54 24.44
N SER A 6 0.57 -6.11 25.01
CA SER A 6 0.90 -6.29 26.43
C SER A 6 1.63 -5.09 27.05
N GLY A 7 1.82 -4.02 26.28
CA GLY A 7 2.55 -2.82 26.67
C GLY A 7 1.68 -1.77 27.37
N PRO A 8 2.27 -0.66 27.84
CA PRO A 8 1.52 0.45 28.42
C PRO A 8 0.48 0.99 27.42
N LYS A 9 -0.56 1.66 27.94
CA LYS A 9 -1.57 2.32 27.11
C LYS A 9 -0.87 3.19 26.08
N LEU A 10 -1.15 2.91 24.81
CA LEU A 10 -0.52 3.54 23.64
C LEU A 10 -0.98 4.98 23.41
N GLU A 11 -1.99 5.42 24.16
CA GLU A 11 -2.76 6.61 23.87
C GLU A 11 -2.92 7.45 25.13
N GLU A 12 -2.38 8.66 25.05
CA GLU A 12 -2.78 9.75 25.93
C GLU A 12 -3.70 10.65 25.11
N PRO A 13 -4.97 10.86 25.51
CA PRO A 13 -5.84 11.78 24.81
C PRO A 13 -5.24 13.19 24.84
N ASP A 14 -5.36 13.90 23.72
CA ASP A 14 -5.08 15.32 23.65
C ASP A 14 -6.13 16.09 24.47
N LEU A 15 -5.89 17.38 24.66
CA LEU A 15 -6.77 18.25 25.44
C LEU A 15 -8.19 18.32 24.89
N GLU A 16 -8.41 17.90 23.63
CA GLU A 16 -9.69 17.94 22.94
C GLU A 16 -10.38 16.56 22.89
N GLY A 17 -9.76 15.51 23.43
CA GLY A 17 -10.30 14.15 23.43
C GLY A 17 -10.48 13.57 22.03
N CYS A 18 -9.80 14.13 21.02
CA CYS A 18 -9.88 13.77 19.61
C CYS A 18 -8.63 13.00 19.13
N PHE A 19 -7.81 12.56 20.08
CA PHE A 19 -6.50 12.02 19.79
C PHE A 19 -6.57 10.69 19.03
N PHE A 20 -6.01 10.72 17.83
CA PHE A 20 -5.64 9.54 17.08
C PHE A 20 -4.22 9.76 16.57
N TRP A 21 -3.28 8.85 16.87
CA TRP A 21 -1.87 9.03 16.50
C TRP A 21 -1.68 9.22 15.00
N GLY A 22 -2.57 8.67 14.18
CA GLY A 22 -2.50 8.77 12.73
C GLY A 22 -3.02 10.11 12.19
N HIS A 23 -3.61 10.97 13.03
CA HIS A 23 -4.17 12.26 12.60
C HIS A 23 -3.11 13.17 11.96
N THR A 24 -1.98 13.34 12.63
CA THR A 24 -0.87 14.15 12.10
C THR A 24 -0.33 13.60 10.78
N LEU A 25 -0.11 12.27 10.72
CA LEU A 25 0.44 11.62 9.53
C LEU A 25 -0.54 11.68 8.34
N THR A 26 -1.83 11.44 8.58
CA THR A 26 -2.87 11.46 7.55
C THR A 26 -2.99 12.85 6.94
N ARG A 27 -2.92 13.91 7.76
CA ARG A 27 -2.94 15.29 7.30
C ARG A 27 -1.70 15.67 6.52
N ALA A 28 -0.51 15.30 7.01
CA ALA A 28 0.74 15.53 6.30
C ALA A 28 0.74 14.84 4.92
N HIS A 29 0.29 13.58 4.86
CA HIS A 29 0.23 12.83 3.62
C HIS A 29 -0.78 13.42 2.63
N ALA A 30 -1.94 13.91 3.10
CA ALA A 30 -2.91 14.59 2.25
C ALA A 30 -2.32 15.84 1.59
N MET A 31 -1.59 16.65 2.38
CA MET A 31 -0.90 17.85 1.88
C MET A 31 0.19 17.52 0.88
N GLU A 32 1.05 16.56 1.18
CA GLU A 32 2.18 16.19 0.32
C GLU A 32 1.73 15.56 -1.00
N ALA A 33 0.80 14.60 -0.92
CA ALA A 33 0.25 13.92 -2.09
C ALA A 33 -0.67 14.85 -2.91
N GLY A 34 -1.31 15.81 -2.24
CA GLY A 34 -2.34 16.66 -2.81
C GLY A 34 -3.58 15.88 -3.19
N ALA A 35 -4.01 14.98 -2.31
CA ALA A 35 -5.12 14.06 -2.53
C ALA A 35 -6.00 13.96 -1.28
N PHE A 36 -7.23 13.48 -1.46
CA PHE A 36 -8.04 13.06 -0.32
C PHE A 36 -7.43 11.82 0.31
N VAL A 37 -7.28 11.82 1.64
CA VAL A 37 -6.80 10.66 2.38
C VAL A 37 -7.92 10.14 3.26
N LEU A 38 -8.25 8.87 3.04
CA LEU A 38 -9.22 8.12 3.83
C LEU A 38 -8.44 7.15 4.69
N SER A 39 -8.50 7.34 6.01
CA SER A 39 -7.90 6.43 6.97
C SER A 39 -9.02 5.63 7.63
N ALA A 40 -9.04 4.32 7.37
CA ALA A 40 -9.95 3.38 8.00
C ALA A 40 -9.20 2.62 9.09
N CYS A 41 -9.64 2.78 10.33
CA CYS A 41 -9.00 2.20 11.50
C CYS A 41 -9.86 1.07 12.07
N GLY A 42 -9.20 0.05 12.61
CA GLY A 42 -9.87 -1.08 13.23
C GLY A 42 -10.60 -0.66 14.52
N TYR A 43 -11.81 -1.17 14.68
CA TYR A 43 -12.56 -1.14 15.92
C TYR A 43 -12.77 -2.57 16.41
N MET A 44 -12.38 -2.84 17.66
CA MET A 44 -12.53 -4.16 18.27
C MET A 44 -12.74 -4.01 19.79
N THR A 45 -13.71 -4.74 20.30
CA THR A 45 -14.06 -4.79 21.72
C THR A 45 -13.67 -6.14 22.32
N PRO A 46 -13.58 -6.27 23.67
CA PRO A 46 -13.39 -7.56 24.31
C PRO A 46 -14.50 -8.58 23.97
N GLY A 47 -15.68 -8.11 23.57
CA GLY A 47 -16.80 -8.96 23.14
C GLY A 47 -16.54 -9.69 21.82
N ASP A 48 -15.69 -9.13 20.96
CA ASP A 48 -15.39 -9.69 19.63
C ASP A 48 -14.37 -10.84 19.69
N LEU A 49 -13.69 -11.01 20.82
CA LEU A 49 -12.81 -12.15 21.05
C LEU A 49 -13.64 -13.42 21.30
N PRO A 50 -13.17 -14.60 20.86
CA PRO A 50 -13.76 -15.87 21.28
C PRO A 50 -13.68 -16.06 22.81
N PRO A 51 -14.67 -16.74 23.44
CA PRO A 51 -14.62 -17.02 24.88
C PRO A 51 -13.43 -17.88 25.30
N ASP A 52 -12.95 -18.75 24.42
CA ASP A 52 -11.83 -19.67 24.62
C ASP A 52 -10.47 -19.10 24.18
N PHE A 53 -10.42 -17.81 23.83
CA PHE A 53 -9.17 -17.17 23.41
C PHE A 53 -8.16 -17.09 24.58
N PRO A 54 -6.95 -17.68 24.46
CA PRO A 54 -6.02 -17.82 25.60
C PRO A 54 -5.54 -16.50 26.25
N LEU A 55 -5.58 -15.40 25.51
CA LEU A 55 -5.12 -14.08 25.98
C LEU A 55 -6.28 -13.10 26.20
N ARG A 56 -7.53 -13.58 26.28
CA ARG A 56 -8.73 -12.73 26.35
C ARG A 56 -8.67 -11.70 27.48
N GLU A 57 -8.13 -12.08 28.64
CA GLU A 57 -8.05 -11.20 29.82
C GLU A 57 -6.81 -10.29 29.83
N THR A 58 -5.80 -10.59 29.01
CA THR A 58 -4.50 -9.92 29.04
C THR A 58 -4.20 -9.12 27.79
N VAL A 59 -4.96 -9.31 26.70
CA VAL A 59 -4.79 -8.59 25.45
C VAL A 59 -5.20 -7.13 25.61
N ASN A 60 -4.28 -6.22 25.30
CA ASN A 60 -4.56 -4.80 25.24
C ASN A 60 -5.33 -4.49 23.94
N LEU A 61 -6.55 -3.96 24.04
CA LEU A 61 -7.38 -3.52 22.92
C LEU A 61 -7.57 -1.99 22.86
N ASP A 62 -6.91 -1.22 23.75
CA ASP A 62 -7.08 0.23 23.82
C ASP A 62 -6.73 0.91 22.48
N TYR A 63 -5.85 0.30 21.67
CA TYR A 63 -5.44 0.78 20.35
C TYR A 63 -6.51 0.54 19.25
N ALA A 64 -7.48 -0.34 19.48
CA ALA A 64 -8.48 -0.77 18.51
C ALA A 64 -9.83 -0.10 18.76
N HIS A 65 -9.82 1.20 19.04
CA HIS A 65 -11.03 1.96 19.39
C HIS A 65 -11.52 2.86 18.23
N GLY A 66 -10.95 2.71 17.02
CA GLY A 66 -11.28 3.50 15.84
C GLY A 66 -10.21 4.55 15.52
N GLY A 67 -10.63 5.79 15.24
CA GLY A 67 -9.76 6.87 14.75
C GLY A 67 -9.84 7.07 13.23
N SER A 68 -10.83 6.45 12.59
CA SER A 68 -11.11 6.65 11.17
C SER A 68 -11.40 8.13 10.88
N GLN A 69 -10.95 8.63 9.75
CA GLN A 69 -11.07 10.04 9.37
C GLN A 69 -10.99 10.22 7.86
N ILE A 70 -11.45 11.38 7.39
CA ILE A 70 -11.37 11.78 5.99
C ILE A 70 -10.73 13.16 5.93
N VAL A 71 -9.64 13.29 5.16
CA VAL A 71 -8.85 14.52 5.09
C VAL A 71 -8.80 15.02 3.65
N ALA A 72 -9.06 16.32 3.47
CA ALA A 72 -8.97 17.00 2.18
C ALA A 72 -7.50 17.23 1.75
N PRO A 73 -7.23 17.47 0.45
CA PRO A 73 -5.87 17.74 -0.07
C PRO A 73 -5.09 18.84 0.65
N LEU A 74 -5.78 19.82 1.25
CA LEU A 74 -5.16 20.90 2.02
C LEU A 74 -4.68 20.46 3.42
N GLY A 75 -4.84 19.18 3.79
CA GLY A 75 -4.58 18.67 5.15
C GLY A 75 -5.66 19.06 6.16
N ILE A 76 -6.83 19.50 5.67
CA ILE A 76 -7.99 19.88 6.49
C ILE A 76 -8.88 18.65 6.67
N PRO A 77 -9.19 18.22 7.90
CA PRO A 77 -10.14 17.14 8.13
C PRO A 77 -11.54 17.53 7.63
N LEU A 78 -12.10 16.74 6.71
CA LEU A 78 -13.53 16.80 6.38
C LEU A 78 -14.37 16.07 7.43
N VAL A 79 -13.80 14.99 7.96
CA VAL A 79 -14.30 14.25 9.12
C VAL A 79 -13.13 14.07 10.07
N SER A 80 -13.25 14.58 11.29
CA SER A 80 -12.25 14.40 12.35
C SER A 80 -12.12 12.93 12.75
N PRO A 81 -11.00 12.53 13.38
CA PRO A 81 -10.85 11.18 13.92
C PRO A 81 -12.05 10.80 14.77
N THR A 82 -12.70 9.70 14.39
CA THR A 82 -13.92 9.23 15.04
C THR A 82 -13.69 7.86 15.64
N SER A 83 -14.00 7.73 16.93
CA SER A 83 -13.93 6.48 17.68
C SER A 83 -15.25 5.70 17.57
N GLY A 84 -15.20 4.39 17.80
CA GLY A 84 -16.37 3.52 17.78
C GLY A 84 -16.68 2.90 16.41
N ASP A 85 -17.67 2.01 16.41
CA ASP A 85 -18.24 1.44 15.19
C ASP A 85 -19.16 2.47 14.53
N THR A 86 -18.73 3.00 13.39
CA THR A 86 -19.49 4.01 12.65
C THR A 86 -19.08 4.05 11.18
N ILE A 87 -19.99 4.57 10.36
CA ILE A 87 -19.74 4.84 8.93
C ILE A 87 -19.50 6.33 8.76
N LEU A 88 -18.37 6.69 8.15
CA LEU A 88 -18.02 8.07 7.86
C LEU A 88 -18.41 8.45 6.43
N TYR A 89 -18.99 9.64 6.28
CA TYR A 89 -19.40 10.21 5.01
C TYR A 89 -18.73 11.57 4.80
N ALA A 90 -18.27 11.84 3.58
CA ALA A 90 -17.75 13.15 3.19
C ALA A 90 -17.97 13.39 1.70
N GLU A 91 -18.11 14.66 1.32
CA GLU A 91 -18.11 15.08 -0.09
C GLU A 91 -16.68 15.39 -0.54
N CYS A 92 -16.16 14.57 -1.45
CA CYS A 92 -14.81 14.72 -1.98
C CYS A 92 -14.85 15.37 -3.37
N GLN A 93 -14.87 16.70 -3.42
CA GLN A 93 -14.92 17.44 -4.67
C GLN A 93 -13.56 17.40 -5.39
N ALA A 94 -13.55 16.86 -6.62
CA ALA A 94 -12.31 16.63 -7.36
C ALA A 94 -11.56 17.91 -7.78
N ASP A 95 -12.24 19.06 -7.80
CA ASP A 95 -11.65 20.37 -8.04
C ASP A 95 -10.67 20.79 -6.93
N MET A 96 -10.89 20.37 -5.68
CA MET A 96 -9.98 20.62 -4.56
C MET A 96 -8.57 20.08 -4.82
N ILE A 97 -8.46 18.94 -5.51
CA ILE A 97 -7.17 18.37 -5.93
C ILE A 97 -6.47 19.32 -6.91
N LYS A 98 -7.20 19.85 -7.90
CA LYS A 98 -6.66 20.77 -8.91
C LYS A 98 -6.21 22.08 -8.27
N VAL A 99 -7.04 22.64 -7.38
CA VAL A 99 -6.71 23.86 -6.62
C VAL A 99 -5.44 23.63 -5.81
N TRP A 100 -5.34 22.51 -5.11
CA TRP A 100 -4.16 22.24 -4.29
C TRP A 100 -2.90 21.99 -5.13
N LYS A 101 -2.99 21.21 -6.20
CA LYS A 101 -1.88 21.00 -7.14
C LYS A 101 -1.43 22.28 -7.83
N ALA A 102 -2.29 23.30 -7.94
CA ALA A 102 -1.87 24.62 -8.42
C ALA A 102 -1.04 25.41 -7.38
N ILE A 103 -1.18 25.10 -6.09
CA ILE A 103 -0.43 25.74 -4.99
C ILE A 103 0.83 24.93 -4.64
N ILE A 104 0.69 23.62 -4.47
CA ILE A 104 1.76 22.68 -4.10
C ILE A 104 1.76 21.47 -5.04
N ASP A 105 2.80 21.36 -5.86
CA ASP A 105 2.96 20.30 -6.86
C ASP A 105 4.30 19.56 -6.69
N THR A 106 4.37 18.74 -5.65
CA THR A 106 5.58 18.03 -5.20
C THR A 106 6.22 17.13 -6.26
N VAL A 107 5.41 16.53 -7.15
CA VAL A 107 5.86 15.60 -8.20
C VAL A 107 5.84 16.21 -9.61
N GLY A 108 5.40 17.45 -9.76
CA GLY A 108 5.39 18.17 -11.03
C GLY A 108 6.41 19.30 -11.06
N HIS A 109 5.97 20.56 -11.11
CA HIS A 109 6.90 21.67 -11.39
C HIS A 109 7.89 22.00 -10.26
N TYR A 110 7.62 21.60 -9.01
CA TYR A 110 8.60 21.68 -7.92
C TYR A 110 9.60 20.52 -7.92
N ALA A 111 9.37 19.48 -8.73
CA ALA A 111 10.29 18.36 -8.81
C ALA A 111 11.63 18.79 -9.39
N ARG A 112 12.72 18.26 -8.81
CA ARG A 112 14.10 18.48 -9.26
C ARG A 112 14.72 17.17 -9.76
N PRO A 113 14.29 16.68 -10.94
CA PRO A 113 14.80 15.43 -11.52
C PRO A 113 16.30 15.50 -11.87
N ASP A 114 16.89 16.69 -11.88
CA ASP A 114 18.34 16.89 -11.99
C ASP A 114 19.09 16.59 -10.68
N ILE A 115 18.43 16.64 -9.52
CA ILE A 115 19.03 16.32 -8.21
C ILE A 115 18.68 14.89 -7.78
N VAL A 116 17.39 14.55 -7.74
CA VAL A 116 16.91 13.24 -7.26
C VAL A 116 15.94 12.65 -8.27
N ARG A 117 16.17 11.39 -8.63
CA ARG A 117 15.24 10.58 -9.43
C ARG A 117 14.97 9.28 -8.70
N LEU A 118 13.71 9.02 -8.39
CA LEU A 118 13.26 7.72 -7.90
C LEU A 118 13.02 6.81 -9.10
N GLN A 119 13.86 5.80 -9.27
CA GLN A 119 13.62 4.70 -10.21
C GLN A 119 13.20 3.49 -9.39
N TYR A 120 12.04 2.92 -9.70
CA TYR A 120 11.59 1.68 -9.07
C TYR A 120 11.42 0.60 -10.14
N LEU A 121 11.83 -0.62 -9.81
CA LEU A 121 11.56 -1.79 -10.64
C LEU A 121 10.16 -2.27 -10.32
N LYS A 122 9.26 -2.19 -11.29
CA LYS A 122 7.91 -2.76 -11.16
C LYS A 122 8.04 -4.27 -11.31
N SER A 123 8.26 -5.01 -10.22
CA SER A 123 8.21 -6.47 -10.21
C SER A 123 6.75 -6.92 -10.37
N ALA A 124 6.22 -6.80 -11.58
CA ALA A 124 4.93 -7.33 -11.99
C ALA A 124 4.88 -7.71 -13.47
N GLU A 125 5.97 -7.49 -14.22
CA GLU A 125 6.18 -8.27 -15.43
C GLU A 125 6.96 -9.51 -15.02
N PRO A 126 6.58 -10.71 -15.49
CA PRO A 126 7.47 -11.84 -15.38
C PRO A 126 8.83 -11.37 -15.90
N THR A 127 9.89 -11.68 -15.17
CA THR A 127 11.25 -11.46 -15.67
C THR A 127 11.31 -11.95 -17.12
N LEU A 128 12.16 -11.35 -17.96
CA LEU A 128 12.30 -11.79 -19.36
C LEU A 128 12.49 -13.32 -19.45
N ALA A 129 13.11 -13.91 -18.41
CA ALA A 129 13.21 -15.33 -18.17
C ALA A 129 11.85 -16.03 -17.96
N GLU A 130 11.06 -15.62 -16.98
CA GLU A 130 9.72 -16.18 -16.71
C GLU A 130 8.79 -16.04 -17.92
N GLY A 131 8.83 -14.89 -18.62
CA GLY A 131 8.04 -14.65 -19.83
C GLY A 131 8.51 -15.48 -21.02
N ALA A 132 9.82 -15.72 -21.16
CA ALA A 132 10.38 -16.60 -22.18
C ALA A 132 10.03 -18.07 -21.92
N VAL A 133 10.12 -18.53 -20.66
CA VAL A 133 9.74 -19.88 -20.24
C VAL A 133 8.25 -20.12 -20.53
N GLU A 134 7.37 -19.21 -20.10
CA GLU A 134 5.92 -19.35 -20.35
C GLU A 134 5.57 -19.31 -21.85
N ALA A 135 6.24 -18.47 -22.63
CA ALA A 135 6.04 -18.40 -24.09
C ALA A 135 6.53 -19.66 -24.82
N LEU A 136 7.53 -20.35 -24.28
CA LEU A 136 8.08 -21.59 -24.82
C LEU A 136 7.25 -22.81 -24.40
N GLU A 137 6.79 -22.89 -23.14
CA GLU A 137 5.90 -23.96 -22.66
C GLU A 137 4.56 -24.00 -23.40
N LYS A 138 4.11 -22.85 -23.92
CA LYS A 138 2.89 -22.75 -24.74
C LYS A 138 3.08 -23.23 -26.19
N LYS A 139 4.30 -23.47 -26.66
CA LYS A 139 4.58 -23.92 -28.03
C LYS A 139 4.63 -25.44 -28.13
N SER A 140 4.17 -25.98 -29.26
CA SER A 140 4.28 -27.42 -29.49
C SER A 140 5.73 -27.83 -29.74
N PRO A 141 6.09 -29.11 -29.50
CA PRO A 141 7.42 -29.63 -29.82
C PRO A 141 7.87 -29.35 -31.26
N ASP A 142 6.96 -29.49 -32.23
CA ASP A 142 7.23 -29.24 -33.65
C ASP A 142 7.53 -27.76 -33.95
N GLU A 143 6.86 -26.83 -33.25
CA GLU A 143 7.12 -25.40 -33.38
C GLU A 143 8.47 -25.01 -32.80
N LEU A 144 8.87 -25.64 -31.70
CA LEU A 144 10.17 -25.42 -31.08
C LEU A 144 11.31 -25.94 -31.98
N GLU A 145 11.11 -27.09 -32.61
CA GLU A 145 12.07 -27.66 -33.56
C GLU A 145 12.22 -26.79 -34.81
N ALA A 146 11.12 -26.26 -35.36
CA ALA A 146 11.16 -25.32 -36.48
C ALA A 146 11.85 -23.98 -36.13
N ILE A 147 11.72 -23.52 -34.89
CA ILE A 147 12.43 -22.32 -34.40
C ILE A 147 13.92 -22.60 -34.23
N ALA A 148 14.27 -23.76 -33.64
CA ALA A 148 15.65 -24.19 -33.44
C ALA A 148 16.39 -24.31 -34.79
N GLU A 149 15.78 -24.97 -35.78
CA GLU A 149 16.31 -25.06 -37.13
C GLU A 149 16.49 -23.69 -37.80
N ARG A 150 15.49 -22.81 -37.69
CA ARG A 150 15.56 -21.45 -38.27
C ARG A 150 16.71 -20.62 -37.71
N GLN A 151 17.04 -20.83 -36.44
CA GLN A 151 18.12 -20.11 -35.75
C GLN A 151 19.45 -20.88 -35.78
N GLY A 152 19.51 -22.05 -36.42
CA GLY A 152 20.71 -22.89 -36.48
C GLY A 152 21.16 -23.43 -35.12
N LEU A 153 20.24 -23.55 -34.17
CA LEU A 153 20.50 -24.04 -32.81
C LEU A 153 20.10 -25.50 -32.69
N GLY A 154 20.91 -26.31 -32.01
CA GLY A 154 20.51 -27.65 -31.60
C GLY A 154 19.47 -27.60 -30.48
N ARG A 155 18.56 -28.57 -30.43
CA ARG A 155 17.53 -28.68 -29.37
C ARG A 155 18.12 -28.61 -27.95
N GLN A 156 19.26 -29.26 -27.72
CA GLN A 156 19.96 -29.24 -26.43
C GLN A 156 20.51 -27.86 -26.06
N GLU A 157 20.90 -27.04 -27.04
CA GLU A 157 21.38 -25.68 -26.81
C GLU A 157 20.25 -24.75 -26.42
N LEU A 158 19.06 -24.95 -27.03
CA LEU A 158 17.84 -24.24 -26.67
C LEU A 158 17.40 -24.61 -25.24
N GLU A 159 17.34 -25.90 -24.91
CA GLU A 159 17.00 -26.40 -23.58
C GLU A 159 17.99 -25.89 -22.51
N SER A 160 19.30 -25.91 -22.79
CA SER A 160 20.31 -25.38 -21.87
C SER A 160 20.25 -23.85 -21.70
N ALA A 161 19.90 -23.11 -22.75
CA ALA A 161 19.69 -21.67 -22.66
C ALA A 161 18.48 -21.35 -21.76
N ILE A 162 17.42 -22.16 -21.83
CA ILE A 162 16.23 -22.04 -20.99
C ILE A 162 16.57 -22.29 -19.52
N GLU A 163 17.31 -23.37 -19.21
CA GLU A 163 17.72 -23.67 -17.83
C GLU A 163 18.61 -22.59 -17.21
N ARG A 164 19.42 -21.89 -18.02
CA ARG A 164 20.25 -20.76 -17.57
C ARG A 164 19.43 -19.50 -17.29
N LEU A 165 18.35 -19.29 -18.04
CA LEU A 165 17.45 -18.15 -17.84
C LEU A 165 16.54 -18.35 -16.62
N ALA A 166 16.16 -19.59 -16.31
CA ALA A 166 15.26 -19.93 -15.19
C ALA A 166 15.93 -19.94 -13.79
N ARG A 167 17.22 -19.62 -13.66
CA ARG A 167 17.95 -19.51 -12.39
C ARG A 167 18.22 -18.06 -12.03
#